data_AF-A0A0S6X9B7-F1
#
_entry.id   AF-A0A0S6X9B7-F1
#
_cell.length_a   1.000
_cell.length_b   1.000
_cell.length_c   1.000
_cell.angle_alpha   90.00
_cell.angle_beta   90.00
_cell.angle_gamma   90.00
#
_symmetry.space_group_name_H-M   'P 1'
#
loop_
_entity.id
_entity.type
_entity.pdbx_description
1 polymer ?
#
loop_
_entity_poly.entity_id
_entity_poly.type
_entity_poly.pdbx_seq_one_letter_code
_entity_poly.pdbx_strand_id
1 'polypeptide(L)'
;MKLVLSTIGIVAIASAVPLPTTNTRADAIPVTANELNGPCRPVTLIFARGSTERGNIGKDVGGPLSVALKARYGDTGVATQGVQYQADLPGNLLPAGCYDQGIEDMAADIKRAASKCPKTKIVIGGYSQGAACTHAAVAKLKPSTIVRIAAAVTFGDTRNKQSGGHLSPIPASRTKIFCAKGDPVCKGKVAVEPAHFSYTQDVPYAADFIEDHMEKSLH
;
A
#
# COMPACT_ATOMS: atom_id res chain seq x y z
N MET A 1 -40.66 -14.81 79.04
CA MET A 1 -39.75 -15.54 78.11
C MET A 1 -40.27 -15.35 76.68
N LYS A 2 -39.74 -14.35 75.95
CA LYS A 2 -39.97 -14.17 74.51
C LYS A 2 -38.66 -13.71 73.89
N LEU A 3 -38.04 -14.59 73.11
CA LEU A 3 -36.78 -14.41 72.41
C LEU A 3 -37.08 -13.66 71.11
N VAL A 4 -36.43 -12.53 70.84
CA VAL A 4 -36.52 -11.83 69.56
C VAL A 4 -35.16 -11.91 68.89
N LEU A 5 -35.06 -12.71 67.82
CA LEU A 5 -33.86 -12.85 66.99
C LEU A 5 -33.65 -11.57 66.17
N SER A 6 -32.46 -10.98 66.29
CA SER A 6 -32.00 -9.88 65.46
C SER A 6 -31.20 -10.42 64.27
N THR A 7 -31.68 -10.20 63.05
CA THR A 7 -30.98 -10.56 61.81
C THR A 7 -30.10 -9.39 61.35
N ILE A 8 -28.79 -9.61 61.32
CA ILE A 8 -27.81 -8.67 60.74
C ILE A 8 -27.82 -8.90 59.22
N GLY A 9 -28.27 -7.91 58.46
CA GLY A 9 -28.17 -7.90 56.99
C GLY A 9 -26.80 -7.41 56.54
N ILE A 10 -26.09 -8.24 55.77
CA ILE A 10 -24.81 -7.88 55.14
C ILE A 10 -25.11 -7.21 53.80
N VAL A 11 -24.78 -5.92 53.66
CA VAL A 11 -24.85 -5.20 52.38
C VAL A 11 -23.53 -5.43 51.63
N ALA A 12 -23.58 -6.18 50.54
CA ALA A 12 -22.44 -6.33 49.62
C ALA A 12 -22.41 -5.13 48.66
N ILE A 13 -21.35 -4.32 48.74
CA ILE A 13 -21.12 -3.20 47.84
C ILE A 13 -20.34 -3.75 46.64
N ALA A 14 -21.01 -3.96 45.50
CA ALA A 14 -20.34 -4.36 44.26
C ALA A 14 -19.68 -3.14 43.61
N SER A 15 -18.35 -3.05 43.69
CA SER A 15 -17.57 -2.09 42.92
C SER A 15 -17.49 -2.54 41.47
N ALA A 16 -18.24 -1.88 40.59
CA ALA A 16 -18.12 -2.07 39.15
C ALA A 16 -16.80 -1.44 38.66
N VAL A 17 -15.77 -2.27 38.47
CA VAL A 17 -14.56 -1.84 37.75
C VAL A 17 -14.90 -1.85 36.26
N PRO A 18 -14.85 -0.70 35.55
CA PRO A 18 -15.05 -0.71 34.11
C PRO A 18 -13.94 -1.52 33.46
N LEU A 19 -14.31 -2.62 32.80
CA LEU A 19 -13.40 -3.37 31.93
C LEU A 19 -12.89 -2.42 30.84
N PRO A 20 -11.58 -2.43 30.51
CA PRO A 20 -11.09 -1.70 29.36
C PRO A 20 -11.78 -2.27 28.12
N THR A 21 -12.72 -1.51 27.56
CA THR A 21 -13.25 -1.78 26.23
C THR A 21 -12.12 -1.51 25.25
N THR A 22 -11.41 -2.56 24.83
CA THR A 22 -10.61 -2.52 23.61
C THR A 22 -11.56 -2.12 22.50
N ASN A 23 -11.48 -0.86 22.10
CA ASN A 23 -12.22 -0.29 21.00
C ASN A 23 -11.63 -0.90 19.72
N THR A 24 -12.00 -2.13 19.38
CA THR A 24 -11.74 -2.72 18.06
C THR A 24 -12.65 -2.01 17.07
N ARG A 25 -12.35 -0.74 16.77
CA ARG A 25 -12.67 -0.23 15.45
C ARG A 25 -11.83 -1.08 14.51
N ALA A 26 -12.47 -2.02 13.82
CA ALA A 26 -11.95 -2.47 12.56
C ALA A 26 -11.93 -1.23 11.66
N ASP A 27 -10.84 -0.48 11.71
CA ASP A 27 -10.67 0.69 10.86
C ASP A 27 -10.82 0.21 9.41
N ALA A 28 -11.83 0.74 8.72
CA ALA A 28 -12.11 0.34 7.36
C ALA A 28 -10.86 0.53 6.50
N ILE A 29 -10.49 -0.49 5.73
CA ILE A 29 -9.34 -0.43 4.83
C ILE A 29 -9.47 0.82 3.94
N PRO A 30 -8.49 1.74 3.95
CA PRO A 30 -8.59 2.96 3.19
C PRO A 30 -8.51 2.62 1.70
N VAL A 31 -9.47 3.11 0.92
CA VAL A 31 -9.42 3.00 -0.56
C VAL A 31 -8.93 4.29 -1.22
N THR A 32 -8.87 5.37 -0.45
CA THR A 32 -8.38 6.68 -0.88
C THR A 32 -7.36 7.21 0.12
N ALA A 33 -6.21 7.71 -0.35
CA ALA A 33 -5.19 8.35 0.48
C ALA A 33 -4.55 9.53 -0.27
N ASN A 34 -4.36 10.65 0.43
CA ASN A 34 -3.81 11.91 -0.11
C ASN A 34 -2.84 12.58 0.88
N GLU A 35 -2.10 11.77 1.65
CA GLU A 35 -1.32 12.22 2.80
C GLU A 35 -0.02 12.93 2.39
N LEU A 36 0.40 12.83 1.12
CA LEU A 36 1.54 13.57 0.59
C LEU A 36 1.31 15.10 0.61
N ASN A 37 0.05 15.55 0.72
CA ASN A 37 -0.28 16.96 0.94
C ASN A 37 0.02 17.42 2.38
N GLY A 38 0.12 16.49 3.33
CA GLY A 38 0.38 16.76 4.75
C GLY A 38 1.86 16.98 5.12
N PRO A 39 2.22 16.86 6.41
CA PRO A 39 3.60 16.99 6.87
C PRO A 39 4.48 15.84 6.36
N CYS A 40 5.79 16.06 6.30
CA CYS A 40 6.73 15.00 5.94
C CYS A 40 6.71 13.87 6.96
N ARG A 41 6.73 12.63 6.44
CA ARG A 41 6.82 11.40 7.22
C ARG A 41 8.11 10.66 6.88
N PRO A 42 8.62 9.78 7.76
CA PRO A 42 9.77 8.92 7.47
C PRO A 42 9.63 8.11 6.18
N VAL A 43 8.42 7.58 5.91
CA VAL A 43 8.12 6.79 4.71
C VAL A 43 7.02 7.47 3.89
N THR A 44 7.16 7.45 2.57
CA THR A 44 6.09 7.85 1.64
C THR A 44 5.78 6.69 0.71
N LEU A 45 4.56 6.15 0.80
CA LEU A 45 4.02 5.17 -0.13
C LEU A 45 3.24 5.87 -1.23
N ILE A 46 3.63 5.69 -2.49
CA ILE A 46 2.88 6.13 -3.67
C ILE A 46 2.37 4.88 -4.39
N PHE A 47 1.06 4.70 -4.48
CA PHE A 47 0.47 3.46 -4.98
C PHE A 47 -0.58 3.69 -6.08
N ALA A 48 -0.49 2.93 -7.17
CA ALA A 48 -1.50 2.90 -8.23
C ALA A 48 -2.36 1.63 -8.11
N ARG A 49 -3.68 1.81 -7.99
CA ARG A 49 -4.65 0.71 -7.79
C ARG A 49 -4.81 -0.21 -9.01
N GLY A 50 -5.64 -1.24 -8.92
CA GLY A 50 -6.05 -2.08 -10.05
C GLY A 50 -7.23 -1.50 -10.83
N SER A 51 -7.50 -2.05 -12.01
CA SER A 51 -8.69 -1.67 -12.78
C SER A 51 -9.97 -1.91 -11.98
N THR A 52 -10.92 -0.99 -12.10
CA THR A 52 -12.25 -0.97 -11.44
C THR A 52 -12.24 -0.83 -9.92
N GLU A 53 -11.07 -0.76 -9.29
CA GLU A 53 -10.98 -0.50 -7.86
C GLU A 53 -11.48 0.93 -7.54
N ARG A 54 -12.15 1.06 -6.39
CA ARG A 54 -12.63 2.36 -5.90
C ARG A 54 -11.49 3.18 -5.31
N GLY A 55 -11.70 4.49 -5.22
CA GLY A 55 -10.73 5.42 -4.65
C GLY A 55 -9.47 5.55 -5.50
N ASN A 56 -8.31 5.75 -4.87
CA ASN A 56 -7.05 5.97 -5.58
C ASN A 56 -5.92 4.97 -5.19
N ILE A 57 -6.07 4.24 -4.08
CA ILE A 57 -5.15 3.16 -3.68
C ILE A 57 -5.77 1.77 -3.78
N GLY A 58 -7.10 1.67 -3.91
CA GLY A 58 -7.79 0.39 -4.00
C GLY A 58 -7.92 -0.33 -2.66
N LYS A 59 -8.79 -1.33 -2.63
CA LYS A 59 -9.12 -2.10 -1.41
C LYS A 59 -8.33 -3.39 -1.30
N ASP A 60 -7.83 -3.93 -2.41
CA ASP A 60 -7.31 -5.30 -2.44
C ASP A 60 -5.83 -5.35 -2.04
N VAL A 61 -5.02 -4.38 -2.49
CA VAL A 61 -3.58 -4.34 -2.24
C VAL A 61 -3.12 -3.01 -1.62
N GLY A 62 -3.43 -1.87 -2.25
CA GLY A 62 -2.87 -0.58 -1.80
C GLY A 62 -3.36 -0.15 -0.43
N GLY A 63 -4.65 -0.29 -0.15
CA GLY A 63 -5.22 -0.07 1.19
C GLY A 63 -4.59 -0.96 2.26
N PRO A 64 -4.61 -2.30 2.10
CA PRO A 64 -3.97 -3.21 3.06
C PRO A 64 -2.47 -2.98 3.23
N LEU A 65 -1.73 -2.63 2.16
CA LEU A 65 -0.31 -2.31 2.24
C LEU A 65 -0.07 -1.02 3.05
N SER A 66 -0.90 0.01 2.87
CA SER A 66 -0.86 1.23 3.67
C SER A 66 -1.06 0.91 5.16
N VAL A 67 -2.06 0.09 5.49
CA VAL A 67 -2.34 -0.37 6.86
C VAL A 67 -1.16 -1.16 7.42
N ALA A 68 -0.59 -2.09 6.66
CA ALA A 68 0.54 -2.90 7.09
C ALA A 68 1.79 -2.06 7.40
N LEU A 69 2.10 -1.05 6.58
CA LEU A 69 3.22 -0.15 6.84
C LEU A 69 2.94 0.76 8.05
N LYS A 70 1.72 1.27 8.20
CA LYS A 70 1.34 2.10 9.36
C LYS A 70 1.35 1.31 10.66
N ALA A 71 1.04 0.01 10.63
CA ALA A 71 1.17 -0.86 11.79
C ALA A 71 2.63 -0.99 12.26
N ARG A 72 3.62 -0.88 11.35
CA ARG A 72 5.06 -0.95 11.67
C ARG A 72 5.64 0.38 12.13
N TYR A 73 5.30 1.47 11.42
CA TYR A 73 5.92 2.78 11.63
C TYR A 73 5.03 3.78 12.40
N GLY A 74 3.82 3.37 12.77
CA GLY A 74 2.77 4.22 13.30
C GLY A 74 2.05 5.04 12.22
N ASP A 75 0.84 5.51 12.52
CA ASP A 75 0.02 6.33 11.60
C ASP A 75 0.72 7.63 11.14
N THR A 76 1.62 8.13 11.98
CA THR A 76 2.43 9.31 11.69
C THR A 76 3.79 8.97 11.06
N GLY A 77 4.12 7.69 10.88
CA GLY A 77 5.36 7.22 10.27
C GLY A 77 5.29 7.09 8.74
N VAL A 78 4.07 6.98 8.19
CA VAL A 78 3.84 6.75 6.76
C VAL A 78 2.90 7.80 6.19
N ALA A 79 3.31 8.43 5.09
CA ALA A 79 2.40 9.18 4.22
C ALA A 79 2.02 8.30 3.03
N THR A 80 0.74 7.98 2.90
CA THR A 80 0.19 7.24 1.76
C THR A 80 -0.44 8.19 0.74
N GLN A 81 -0.07 8.02 -0.52
CA GLN A 81 -0.61 8.74 -1.66
C GLN A 81 -1.07 7.75 -2.71
N GLY A 82 -2.34 7.84 -3.10
CA GLY A 82 -2.84 7.10 -4.26
C GLY A 82 -2.71 7.92 -5.54
N VAL A 83 -2.35 7.23 -6.61
CA VAL A 83 -2.29 7.81 -7.95
C VAL A 83 -3.70 8.00 -8.48
N GLN A 84 -4.03 9.22 -8.89
CA GLN A 84 -5.32 9.53 -9.47
C GLN A 84 -5.31 9.21 -10.96
N TYR A 85 -6.19 8.31 -11.38
CA TYR A 85 -6.41 7.96 -12.77
C TYR A 85 -7.69 7.13 -12.91
N GLN A 86 -8.18 7.01 -14.13
CA GLN A 86 -9.47 6.38 -14.44
C GLN A 86 -9.56 4.92 -13.99
N ALA A 87 -8.47 4.16 -14.11
CA ALA A 87 -8.39 2.74 -13.76
C ALA A 87 -9.55 1.91 -14.33
N ASP A 88 -9.97 2.13 -15.57
CA ASP A 88 -10.95 1.27 -16.22
C ASP A 88 -10.27 0.07 -16.92
N LEU A 89 -11.04 -0.83 -17.52
CA LEU A 89 -10.48 -1.96 -18.25
C LEU A 89 -9.80 -1.54 -19.57
N PRO A 90 -10.38 -0.65 -20.41
CA PRO A 90 -9.75 -0.17 -21.64
C PRO A 90 -8.34 0.39 -21.47
N GLY A 91 -8.02 1.04 -20.34
CA GLY A 91 -6.66 1.52 -20.06
C GLY A 91 -5.55 0.47 -20.19
N ASN A 92 -5.86 -0.82 -19.99
CA ASN A 92 -4.88 -1.91 -20.14
C ASN A 92 -4.45 -2.15 -21.59
N LEU A 93 -5.26 -1.71 -22.55
CA LEU A 93 -5.01 -1.88 -23.98
C LEU A 93 -4.14 -0.75 -24.57
N LEU A 94 -3.88 0.30 -23.78
CA LEU A 94 -3.00 1.39 -24.19
C LEU A 94 -1.54 0.89 -24.32
N PRO A 95 -0.68 1.55 -25.12
CA PRO A 95 0.69 1.11 -25.33
C PRO A 95 1.48 0.90 -24.03
N ALA A 96 1.30 1.79 -23.05
CA ALA A 96 1.92 1.71 -21.73
C ALA A 96 1.20 0.75 -20.77
N GLY A 97 -0.02 0.27 -21.10
CA GLY A 97 -0.91 -0.46 -20.21
C GLY A 97 -1.55 0.42 -19.12
N CYS A 98 -1.45 1.74 -19.24
CA CYS A 98 -2.03 2.74 -18.35
C CYS A 98 -2.23 4.06 -19.11
N TYR A 99 -3.15 4.90 -18.63
CA TYR A 99 -3.37 6.24 -19.16
C TYR A 99 -2.19 7.17 -18.86
N ASP A 100 -1.84 8.04 -19.82
CA ASP A 100 -0.78 9.04 -19.66
C ASP A 100 -0.99 9.92 -18.42
N GLN A 101 -2.25 10.28 -18.10
CA GLN A 101 -2.56 11.04 -16.89
C GLN A 101 -2.08 10.33 -15.61
N GLY A 102 -2.35 9.04 -15.45
CA GLY A 102 -1.91 8.29 -14.26
C GLY A 102 -0.39 8.11 -14.21
N ILE A 103 0.23 7.98 -15.38
CA ILE A 103 1.69 7.90 -15.51
C ILE A 103 2.33 9.23 -15.07
N GLU A 104 1.81 10.36 -15.54
CA GLU A 104 2.32 11.68 -15.17
C GLU A 104 2.04 12.02 -13.71
N ASP A 105 0.85 11.69 -13.20
CA ASP A 105 0.49 11.93 -11.79
C ASP A 105 1.39 11.15 -10.84
N MET A 106 1.65 9.87 -11.13
CA MET A 106 2.58 9.07 -10.33
C MET A 106 4.02 9.64 -10.40
N ALA A 107 4.49 10.00 -11.59
CA ALA A 107 5.81 10.62 -11.74
C ALA A 107 5.90 11.96 -11.00
N ALA A 108 4.84 12.76 -11.01
CA ALA A 108 4.74 14.02 -10.30
C ALA A 108 4.71 13.82 -8.78
N ASP A 109 3.99 12.81 -8.28
CA ASP A 109 3.95 12.44 -6.87
C ASP A 109 5.34 12.00 -6.37
N ILE A 110 6.06 11.21 -7.15
CA ILE A 110 7.44 10.77 -6.79
C ILE A 110 8.38 11.97 -6.73
N LYS A 111 8.33 12.86 -7.74
CA LYS A 111 9.13 14.10 -7.76
C LYS A 111 8.78 15.00 -6.58
N ARG A 112 7.48 15.11 -6.24
CA ARG A 112 6.98 15.91 -5.11
C ARG A 112 7.43 15.34 -3.78
N ALA A 113 7.39 14.02 -3.58
CA ALA A 113 7.90 13.39 -2.37
C ALA A 113 9.42 13.64 -2.22
N ALA A 114 10.18 13.49 -3.30
CA ALA A 114 11.62 13.73 -3.30
C ALA A 114 12.00 15.18 -2.99
N SER A 115 11.25 16.16 -3.48
CA SER A 115 11.52 17.59 -3.26
C SER A 115 10.99 18.10 -1.92
N LYS A 116 9.74 17.80 -1.59
CA LYS A 116 9.06 18.28 -0.37
C LYS A 116 9.66 17.64 0.89
N CYS A 117 10.01 16.36 0.81
CA CYS A 117 10.46 15.58 1.96
C CYS A 117 11.82 14.92 1.67
N PRO A 118 12.92 15.68 1.66
CA PRO A 118 14.23 15.17 1.24
C PRO A 118 14.82 14.09 2.15
N LYS A 119 14.21 13.81 3.31
CA LYS A 119 14.57 12.69 4.20
C LYS A 119 13.63 11.49 4.10
N THR A 120 12.48 11.61 3.42
CA THR A 120 11.54 10.48 3.29
C THR A 120 12.16 9.36 2.47
N LYS A 121 11.88 8.13 2.88
CA LYS A 121 12.13 6.95 2.07
C LYS A 121 10.91 6.76 1.15
N ILE A 122 11.13 6.90 -0.16
CA ILE A 122 10.05 6.79 -1.14
C ILE A 122 9.87 5.32 -1.49
N VAL A 123 8.65 4.82 -1.28
CA VAL A 123 8.19 3.51 -1.70
C VAL A 123 7.16 3.71 -2.79
N ILE A 124 7.29 2.99 -3.88
CA ILE A 124 6.29 3.02 -4.96
C ILE A 124 5.70 1.63 -5.16
N GLY A 125 4.49 1.58 -5.69
CA GLY A 125 3.95 0.31 -6.13
C GLY A 125 2.68 0.42 -6.95
N GLY A 126 2.24 -0.73 -7.43
CA GLY A 126 0.96 -0.82 -8.11
C GLY A 126 0.47 -2.24 -8.31
N TYR A 127 -0.84 -2.36 -8.48
CA TYR A 127 -1.52 -3.63 -8.70
C TYR A 127 -2.17 -3.66 -10.08
N SER A 128 -2.02 -4.75 -10.84
CA SER A 128 -2.66 -4.94 -12.14
C SER A 128 -2.32 -3.81 -13.13
N GLN A 129 -3.31 -3.04 -13.61
CA GLN A 129 -3.08 -1.82 -14.40
C GLN A 129 -2.15 -0.81 -13.71
N GLY A 130 -2.25 -0.67 -12.38
CA GLY A 130 -1.39 0.22 -11.61
C GLY A 130 0.08 -0.18 -11.63
N ALA A 131 0.40 -1.46 -11.78
CA ALA A 131 1.77 -1.90 -12.02
C ALA A 131 2.30 -1.32 -13.35
N ALA A 132 1.48 -1.33 -14.41
CA ALA A 132 1.84 -0.70 -15.68
C ALA A 132 2.05 0.82 -15.57
N CYS A 133 1.19 1.50 -14.80
CA CYS A 133 1.40 2.92 -14.47
C CYS A 133 2.75 3.13 -13.77
N THR A 134 3.10 2.24 -12.84
CA THR A 134 4.36 2.28 -12.09
C THR A 134 5.58 2.14 -13.02
N HIS A 135 5.58 1.13 -13.90
CA HIS A 135 6.65 0.95 -14.90
C HIS A 135 6.82 2.20 -15.77
N ALA A 136 5.73 2.71 -16.32
CA ALA A 136 5.79 3.84 -17.24
C ALA A 136 6.16 5.15 -16.53
N ALA A 137 5.73 5.35 -15.28
CA ALA A 137 6.11 6.52 -14.49
C ALA A 137 7.60 6.51 -14.19
N VAL A 138 8.15 5.36 -13.77
CA VAL A 138 9.58 5.18 -13.50
C VAL A 138 10.43 5.44 -14.74
N ALA A 139 9.99 4.98 -15.92
CA ALA A 139 10.69 5.24 -17.18
C ALA A 139 10.80 6.74 -17.56
N LYS A 140 9.91 7.60 -17.04
CA LYS A 140 9.93 9.06 -17.26
C LYS A 140 10.78 9.83 -16.22
N LEU A 141 11.29 9.15 -15.19
CA LEU A 141 12.06 9.82 -14.13
C LEU A 141 13.51 10.03 -14.54
N LYS A 142 14.10 11.14 -14.08
CA LYS A 142 15.55 11.37 -14.17
C LYS A 142 16.29 10.40 -13.23
N PRO A 143 17.52 9.98 -13.54
CA PRO A 143 18.32 9.12 -12.66
C PRO A 143 18.41 9.65 -11.22
N SER A 144 18.54 10.97 -11.04
CA SER A 144 18.57 11.64 -9.73
C SER A 144 17.28 11.48 -8.91
N THR A 145 16.13 11.24 -9.56
CA THR A 145 14.88 10.91 -8.87
C THR A 145 14.75 9.40 -8.64
N ILE A 146 15.20 8.57 -9.58
CA ILE A 146 15.19 7.11 -9.42
C ILE A 146 16.01 6.63 -8.23
N VAL A 147 17.16 7.26 -7.96
CA VAL A 147 17.98 6.91 -6.78
C VAL A 147 17.26 7.18 -5.47
N ARG A 148 16.25 8.07 -5.45
CA ARG A 148 15.45 8.40 -4.26
C ARG A 148 14.41 7.34 -3.90
N ILE A 149 14.09 6.42 -4.82
CA ILE A 149 13.12 5.34 -4.58
C ILE A 149 13.83 4.24 -3.79
N ALA A 150 13.43 4.06 -2.52
CA ALA A 150 14.04 3.07 -1.64
C ALA A 150 13.58 1.64 -1.95
N ALA A 151 12.30 1.46 -2.31
CA ALA A 151 11.74 0.18 -2.72
C ALA A 151 10.60 0.37 -3.74
N ALA A 152 10.43 -0.61 -4.64
CA ALA A 152 9.31 -0.68 -5.56
C ALA A 152 8.66 -2.07 -5.54
N VAL A 153 7.34 -2.14 -5.37
CA VAL A 153 6.59 -3.40 -5.29
C VAL A 153 5.43 -3.42 -6.28
N THR A 154 5.32 -4.46 -7.12
CA THR A 154 4.18 -4.63 -8.03
C THR A 154 3.50 -5.97 -7.83
N PHE A 155 2.20 -6.02 -8.08
CA PHE A 155 1.35 -7.19 -7.87
C PHE A 155 0.52 -7.44 -9.13
N GLY A 156 0.44 -8.69 -9.59
CA GLY A 156 -0.30 -9.01 -10.83
C GLY A 156 0.20 -8.16 -12.00
N ASP A 157 1.51 -8.08 -12.16
CA ASP A 157 2.15 -7.09 -13.02
C ASP A 157 1.92 -7.39 -14.50
N THR A 158 1.06 -6.59 -15.13
CA THR A 158 0.67 -6.71 -16.55
C THR A 158 1.82 -6.44 -17.54
N ARG A 159 2.96 -5.93 -17.03
CA ARG A 159 4.19 -5.65 -17.81
C ARG A 159 5.32 -6.61 -17.51
N ASN A 160 5.13 -7.57 -16.59
CA ASN A 160 6.18 -8.51 -16.17
C ASN A 160 6.85 -9.23 -17.34
N LYS A 161 6.09 -9.77 -18.31
CA LYS A 161 6.67 -10.44 -19.48
C LYS A 161 7.44 -9.46 -20.37
N GLN A 162 6.88 -8.28 -20.59
CA GLN A 162 7.40 -7.24 -21.48
C GLN A 162 8.68 -6.60 -20.91
N SER A 163 8.79 -6.51 -19.58
CA SER A 163 9.93 -5.97 -18.88
C SER A 163 10.98 -7.00 -18.46
N GLY A 164 10.74 -8.29 -18.77
CA GLY A 164 11.62 -9.39 -18.37
C GLY A 164 11.66 -9.62 -16.86
N GLY A 165 10.61 -9.25 -16.12
CA GLY A 165 10.57 -9.37 -14.66
C GLY A 165 11.35 -8.30 -13.91
N HIS A 166 11.59 -7.15 -14.55
CA HIS A 166 12.34 -6.03 -13.96
C HIS A 166 11.52 -4.75 -13.99
N LEU A 167 11.65 -3.91 -12.96
CA LEU A 167 11.07 -2.57 -12.90
C LEU A 167 12.14 -1.51 -13.18
N SER A 168 12.69 -1.58 -14.40
CA SER A 168 13.84 -0.77 -14.82
C SER A 168 13.52 0.72 -14.91
N PRO A 169 14.50 1.61 -14.61
CA PRO A 169 15.90 1.31 -14.29
C PRO A 169 16.18 1.18 -12.78
N ILE A 170 15.18 0.84 -11.96
CA ILE A 170 15.43 0.57 -10.53
C ILE A 170 16.20 -0.76 -10.43
N PRO A 171 17.32 -0.81 -9.68
CA PRO A 171 18.07 -2.05 -9.49
C PRO A 171 17.20 -3.15 -8.91
N ALA A 172 17.39 -4.38 -9.39
CA ALA A 172 16.59 -5.53 -8.97
C ALA A 172 16.58 -5.76 -7.45
N SER A 173 17.65 -5.37 -6.76
CA SER A 173 17.74 -5.44 -5.29
C SER A 173 16.64 -4.62 -4.59
N ARG A 174 16.19 -3.51 -5.19
CA ARG A 174 15.16 -2.61 -4.64
C ARG A 174 13.76 -2.86 -5.23
N THR A 175 13.58 -3.93 -6.01
CA THR A 175 12.30 -4.24 -6.65
C THR A 175 11.79 -5.61 -6.25
N LYS A 176 10.49 -5.74 -6.03
CA LYS A 176 9.82 -7.02 -5.84
C LYS A 176 8.54 -7.08 -6.68
N ILE A 177 8.49 -8.04 -7.61
CA ILE A 177 7.31 -8.31 -8.44
C ILE A 177 6.64 -9.57 -7.91
N PHE A 178 5.39 -9.43 -7.49
CA PHE A 178 4.52 -10.52 -7.06
C PHE A 178 3.65 -10.97 -8.24
N CYS A 179 3.89 -12.18 -8.71
CA CYS A 179 3.13 -12.82 -9.79
C CYS A 179 2.70 -14.21 -9.34
N ALA A 180 1.42 -14.36 -9.04
CA ALA A 180 0.85 -15.61 -8.55
C ALA A 180 0.94 -16.70 -9.63
N LYS A 181 1.17 -17.94 -9.19
CA LYS A 181 1.13 -19.09 -10.10
C LYS A 181 -0.28 -19.19 -10.70
N GLY A 182 -0.34 -19.16 -12.02
CA GLY A 182 -1.61 -19.22 -12.74
C GLY A 182 -2.15 -17.86 -13.16
N ASP A 183 -1.57 -16.74 -12.71
CA ASP A 183 -1.97 -15.42 -13.19
C ASP A 183 -1.48 -15.21 -14.64
N PRO A 184 -2.39 -15.13 -15.64
CA PRO A 184 -2.01 -14.96 -17.02
C PRO A 184 -1.55 -13.53 -17.36
N VAL A 185 -1.87 -12.50 -16.55
CA VAL A 185 -1.46 -11.13 -16.87
C VAL A 185 0.04 -10.93 -16.80
N CYS A 186 0.68 -11.59 -15.82
CA CYS A 186 2.13 -11.64 -15.68
C CYS A 186 2.84 -12.31 -16.86
N LYS A 187 2.08 -13.04 -17.70
CA LYS A 187 2.56 -13.74 -18.91
C LYS A 187 2.21 -12.98 -20.19
N GLY A 188 1.86 -11.70 -20.07
CA GLY A 188 1.56 -10.81 -21.20
C GLY A 188 0.20 -11.07 -21.85
N LYS A 189 -0.75 -11.68 -21.14
CA LYS A 189 -2.13 -11.83 -21.59
C LYS A 189 -3.00 -10.76 -20.94
N VAL A 190 -4.05 -10.31 -21.62
CA VAL A 190 -5.07 -9.42 -21.04
C VAL A 190 -6.29 -10.28 -20.63
N ALA A 191 -6.04 -11.26 -19.77
CA ALA A 191 -7.06 -12.16 -19.23
C ALA A 191 -7.01 -12.08 -17.71
N VAL A 192 -8.14 -11.96 -17.04
CA VAL A 192 -8.21 -11.89 -15.57
C VAL A 192 -8.80 -13.19 -15.06
N GLU A 193 -7.98 -13.96 -14.35
CA GLU A 193 -8.34 -15.26 -13.77
C GLU A 193 -8.33 -15.18 -12.22
N PRO A 194 -8.89 -16.16 -11.48
CA PRO A 194 -8.95 -16.11 -10.02
C PRO A 194 -7.61 -15.83 -9.33
N ALA A 195 -6.50 -16.36 -9.86
CA ALA A 195 -5.15 -16.11 -9.36
C ALA A 195 -4.76 -14.62 -9.38
N HIS A 196 -5.37 -13.81 -10.25
CA HIS A 196 -5.11 -12.37 -10.32
C HIS A 196 -5.64 -11.62 -9.09
N PHE A 197 -6.59 -12.19 -8.34
CA PHE A 197 -7.20 -11.56 -7.16
C PHE A 197 -6.60 -12.04 -5.83
N SER A 198 -5.55 -12.87 -5.83
CA SER A 198 -5.01 -13.46 -4.59
C SER A 198 -3.98 -12.59 -3.88
N TYR A 199 -3.57 -11.45 -4.44
CA TYR A 199 -2.40 -10.69 -3.98
C TYR A 199 -2.53 -10.03 -2.60
N THR A 200 -3.72 -9.98 -2.00
CA THR A 200 -3.86 -9.54 -0.60
C THR A 200 -3.03 -10.41 0.35
N GLN A 201 -2.85 -11.71 0.04
CA GLN A 201 -2.01 -12.61 0.83
C GLN A 201 -0.51 -12.27 0.73
N ASP A 202 -0.10 -11.54 -0.31
CA ASP A 202 1.29 -11.16 -0.56
C ASP A 202 1.67 -9.85 0.17
N VAL A 203 0.69 -9.12 0.70
CA VAL A 203 0.89 -7.83 1.38
C VAL A 203 1.87 -7.90 2.57
N PRO A 204 1.80 -8.89 3.48
CA PRO A 204 2.78 -9.02 4.55
C PRO A 204 4.22 -9.15 4.03
N TYR A 205 4.44 -9.97 3.00
CA TYR A 205 5.76 -10.15 2.39
C TYR A 205 6.26 -8.90 1.67
N ALA A 206 5.35 -8.12 1.08
CA ALA A 206 5.71 -6.83 0.49
C ALA A 206 6.11 -5.82 1.57
N ALA A 207 5.40 -5.78 2.70
CA ALA A 207 5.75 -4.93 3.83
C ALA A 207 7.13 -5.31 4.42
N ASP A 208 7.43 -6.62 4.55
CA ASP A 208 8.75 -7.12 4.96
C ASP A 208 9.85 -6.67 4.00
N PHE A 209 9.63 -6.86 2.70
CA PHE A 209 10.57 -6.40 1.68
C PHE A 209 10.83 -4.90 1.74
N ILE A 210 9.79 -4.10 1.98
CA ILE A 210 9.91 -2.64 2.13
C ILE A 210 10.73 -2.31 3.38
N GLU A 211 10.42 -2.92 4.52
CA GLU A 211 11.09 -2.67 5.80
C GLU A 211 12.60 -2.94 5.73
N ASP A 212 12.99 -4.06 5.12
CA ASP A 212 14.40 -4.40 4.86
C ASP A 212 15.17 -3.31 4.11
N HIS A 213 14.47 -2.49 3.31
CA HIS A 213 15.06 -1.38 2.56
C HIS A 213 15.01 -0.04 3.29
N MET A 214 14.16 0.08 4.32
CA MET A 214 14.11 1.26 5.18
C MET A 214 15.27 1.25 6.18
N GLU A 215 15.55 0.08 6.79
CA GLU A 215 16.58 -0.08 7.83
C GLU A 215 18.00 0.01 7.29
N LYS A 216 18.27 -0.58 6.11
CA LYS A 216 19.59 -0.54 5.46
C LYS A 216 20.04 0.86 5.05
N SER A 217 19.15 1.84 5.11
CA SER A 217 19.45 3.22 4.76
C SER A 217 19.70 4.13 5.98
N LEU A 218 19.85 3.55 7.17
CA LEU A 218 20.22 4.20 8.44
C LEU A 218 21.69 3.93 8.85
N HIS A 219 22.45 3.20 8.03
CA HIS A 219 23.88 2.96 8.15
C HIS A 219 24.59 3.41 6.86
#